data_AF-A3XQL4-F1
#
_entry.id   AF-A3XQL4-F1
#
_cell.length_a   1.000
_cell.length_b   1.000
_cell.length_c   1.000
_cell.angle_alpha   90.00
_cell.angle_beta   90.00
_cell.angle_gamma   90.00
#
_symmetry.space_group_name_H-M   'P 1'
#
loop_
_entity.id
_entity.type
_entity.pdbx_description
1 polymer ?
#
loop_
_entity_poly.entity_id
_entity_poly.type
_entity_poly.pdbx_seq_one_letter_code
_entity_poly.pdbx_strand_id
1 'polypeptide(L)'
;MEVKSLLKIGLLSILLWACKEERTEEELPVLREENSKTVSELQAELEEAGYLTMNYVDEKTKDTVIMQQYFIAFLKRGPNRDQPKEVADSLQKLHLEHLGRMYDLGYADISGPFGDDGDIRGITIYNTPTQHMADSLANLDPMVKAGRLSIEIHPWWAAKGFPLR
;
A
#
# COMPACT_ATOMS: atom_id res chain seq x y z
N MET A 1 -60.48 -28.01 27.67
CA MET A 1 -60.88 -26.59 27.63
C MET A 1 -60.68 -25.98 29.01
N GLU A 2 -59.65 -25.14 29.09
CA GLU A 2 -59.41 -23.98 29.97
C GLU A 2 -59.62 -24.02 31.50
N VAL A 3 -58.48 -24.14 32.20
CA VAL A 3 -57.83 -23.19 33.14
C VAL A 3 -58.70 -22.17 33.90
N LYS A 4 -58.58 -22.17 35.25
CA LYS A 4 -58.53 -20.98 36.14
C LYS A 4 -57.63 -21.35 37.35
N SER A 5 -56.47 -20.74 37.62
CA SER A 5 -56.12 -19.35 37.99
C SER A 5 -55.75 -19.28 39.49
N LEU A 6 -54.88 -18.31 39.86
CA LEU A 6 -54.57 -17.75 41.20
C LEU A 6 -53.35 -18.41 41.92
N LEU A 7 -52.36 -17.72 42.52
CA LEU A 7 -52.15 -16.31 42.90
C LEU A 7 -50.74 -16.14 43.57
N LYS A 8 -49.96 -15.15 43.12
CA LYS A 8 -49.10 -14.16 43.84
C LYS A 8 -47.93 -14.51 44.82
N ILE A 9 -46.91 -13.63 44.66
CA ILE A 9 -45.97 -12.99 45.61
C ILE A 9 -44.65 -13.71 45.92
N GLY A 10 -43.53 -13.00 45.68
CA GLY A 10 -42.22 -13.28 46.26
C GLY A 10 -41.10 -12.43 45.67
N LEU A 11 -40.89 -11.23 46.20
CA LEU A 11 -39.81 -10.29 45.90
C LEU A 11 -38.55 -10.70 46.69
N LEU A 12 -37.40 -11.01 46.06
CA LEU A 12 -36.04 -10.71 46.61
C LEU A 12 -34.90 -11.19 45.67
N SER A 13 -34.12 -10.23 45.19
CA SER A 13 -32.66 -10.24 45.16
C SER A 13 -31.91 -11.48 44.62
N ILE A 14 -31.58 -11.48 43.33
CA ILE A 14 -30.38 -12.19 42.86
C ILE A 14 -29.41 -11.16 42.28
N LEU A 15 -28.39 -10.95 43.09
CA LEU A 15 -27.16 -10.22 42.90
C LEU A 15 -26.65 -10.11 41.47
N LEU A 16 -26.22 -8.89 41.16
CA LEU A 16 -25.28 -8.48 40.12
C LEU A 16 -24.15 -9.50 39.92
N TRP A 17 -24.34 -10.43 39.00
CA TRP A 17 -23.21 -11.12 38.37
C TRP A 17 -22.86 -10.27 37.16
N ALA A 18 -21.96 -9.32 37.39
CA ALA A 18 -21.30 -8.60 36.32
C ALA A 18 -20.69 -9.64 35.37
N CYS A 19 -21.23 -9.73 34.16
CA CYS A 19 -20.66 -10.49 33.06
C CYS A 19 -19.23 -9.99 32.85
N LYS A 20 -18.26 -10.74 33.39
CA LYS A 20 -16.88 -10.63 32.97
C LYS A 20 -16.82 -11.31 31.60
N GLU A 21 -17.03 -10.51 30.57
CA GLU A 21 -16.84 -10.93 29.19
C GLU A 21 -15.33 -11.12 28.98
N GLU A 22 -14.86 -12.34 29.23
CA GLU A 22 -13.55 -12.79 28.77
C GLU A 22 -13.64 -12.95 27.25
N ARG A 23 -13.20 -11.91 26.52
CA ARG A 23 -12.85 -12.04 25.11
C ARG A 23 -11.65 -12.98 25.04
N THR A 24 -11.91 -14.22 24.61
CA THR A 24 -10.90 -15.05 23.97
C THR A 24 -10.48 -14.35 22.68
N GLU A 25 -9.24 -13.87 22.63
CA GLU A 25 -8.59 -13.52 21.36
C GLU A 25 -8.47 -14.82 20.55
N GLU A 26 -9.31 -14.97 19.53
CA GLU A 26 -9.08 -15.97 18.49
C GLU A 26 -7.80 -15.57 17.75
N GLU A 27 -6.71 -16.28 18.01
CA GLU A 27 -5.52 -16.26 17.15
C GLU A 27 -5.96 -16.69 15.75
N LEU A 28 -6.08 -15.73 14.84
CA LEU A 28 -6.29 -15.99 13.42
C LEU A 28 -5.15 -16.90 12.93
N PRO A 29 -5.45 -18.08 12.36
CA PRO A 29 -4.42 -18.96 11.85
C PRO A 29 -3.71 -18.25 10.70
N VAL A 30 -2.40 -18.02 10.87
CA VAL A 30 -1.51 -17.55 9.81
C VAL A 30 -1.51 -18.64 8.73
N LEU A 31 -2.32 -18.43 7.69
CA LEU A 31 -2.30 -19.23 6.47
C LEU A 31 -0.94 -19.02 5.81
N ARG A 32 0.02 -19.89 6.14
CA ARG A 32 1.28 -20.00 5.40
C ARG A 32 0.94 -20.71 4.09
N GLU A 33 0.93 -19.97 2.99
CA GLU A 33 0.67 -20.55 1.67
C GLU A 33 1.69 -21.66 1.37
N GLU A 34 1.17 -22.86 1.06
CA GLU A 34 1.94 -24.09 0.80
C GLU A 34 2.74 -24.06 -0.52
N ASN A 35 2.88 -22.90 -1.17
CA ASN A 35 3.55 -22.75 -2.46
C ASN A 35 4.36 -21.44 -2.55
N SER A 36 5.05 -21.08 -1.47
CA SER A 36 6.03 -19.99 -1.50
C SER A 36 7.31 -20.47 -2.15
N LYS A 37 7.71 -19.84 -3.27
CA LYS A 37 9.06 -20.00 -3.85
C LYS A 37 10.12 -19.83 -2.74
N THR A 38 11.22 -20.56 -2.84
CA THR A 38 12.36 -20.32 -1.96
C THR A 38 12.93 -18.93 -2.23
N VAL A 39 13.59 -18.36 -1.22
CA VAL A 39 14.29 -17.05 -1.34
C VAL A 39 15.25 -17.04 -2.54
N SER A 40 15.97 -18.14 -2.76
CA SER A 40 16.90 -18.26 -3.90
C SER A 40 16.21 -18.29 -5.25
N GLU A 41 15.07 -18.98 -5.38
CA GLU A 41 14.33 -19.05 -6.65
C GLU A 41 13.72 -17.69 -6.98
N LEU A 42 13.10 -17.01 -6.00
CA LEU A 42 12.55 -15.67 -6.20
C LEU A 42 13.63 -14.66 -6.57
N GLN A 43 14.80 -14.73 -5.92
CA GLN A 43 15.93 -13.85 -6.26
C GLN A 43 16.39 -14.08 -7.70
N ALA A 44 16.56 -15.34 -8.12
CA ALA A 44 16.99 -15.66 -9.49
C ALA A 44 15.99 -15.15 -10.54
N GLU A 45 14.69 -15.27 -10.29
CA GLU A 45 13.66 -14.75 -11.20
C GLU A 45 13.68 -13.21 -11.30
N LEU A 46 13.89 -12.52 -10.18
CA LEU A 46 14.02 -11.06 -10.17
C LEU A 46 15.25 -10.61 -10.96
N GLU A 47 16.38 -11.27 -10.76
CA GLU A 47 17.63 -10.98 -11.46
C GLU A 47 17.51 -11.29 -12.97
N GLU A 48 16.84 -12.38 -13.35
CA GLU A 48 16.53 -12.72 -14.74
C GLU A 48 15.61 -11.67 -15.39
N ALA A 49 14.64 -11.15 -14.64
CA ALA A 49 13.78 -10.04 -15.05
C ALA A 49 14.49 -8.68 -15.06
N GLY A 50 15.77 -8.62 -14.67
CA GLY A 50 16.63 -7.44 -14.71
C GLY A 50 16.56 -6.54 -13.47
N TYR A 51 15.90 -6.98 -12.39
CA TYR A 51 15.87 -6.25 -11.13
C TYR A 51 17.20 -6.39 -10.39
N LEU A 52 17.56 -5.33 -9.66
CA LEU A 52 18.67 -5.39 -8.71
C LEU A 52 18.16 -5.86 -7.35
N THR A 53 18.81 -6.90 -6.83
CA THR A 53 18.50 -7.50 -5.53
C THR A 53 19.74 -7.59 -4.64
N MET A 54 19.53 -7.56 -3.33
CA MET A 54 20.54 -7.86 -2.32
C MET A 54 19.91 -8.62 -1.15
N ASN A 55 20.68 -9.48 -0.50
CA ASN A 55 20.21 -10.22 0.66
C ASN A 55 20.54 -9.45 1.95
N TYR A 56 19.54 -9.34 2.83
CA TYR A 56 19.67 -8.82 4.17
C TYR A 56 19.28 -9.92 5.16
N VAL A 57 20.12 -10.19 6.17
CA VAL A 57 19.80 -11.16 7.22
C VAL A 57 19.28 -10.40 8.43
N ASP A 58 18.03 -10.64 8.83
CA ASP A 58 17.47 -10.04 10.02
C ASP A 58 18.21 -10.55 11.26
N GLU A 59 18.74 -9.65 12.08
CA GLU A 59 19.57 -10.04 13.22
C GLU A 59 18.80 -10.82 14.29
N LYS A 60 17.48 -10.59 14.42
CA LYS A 60 16.64 -11.19 15.45
C LYS A 60 16.09 -12.53 15.00
N THR A 61 15.54 -12.61 13.79
CA THR A 61 14.91 -13.84 13.29
C THR A 61 15.90 -14.77 12.60
N LYS A 62 17.05 -14.25 12.16
CA LYS A 62 18.03 -14.93 11.31
C LYS A 62 17.51 -15.31 9.93
N ASP A 63 16.35 -14.77 9.54
CA ASP A 63 15.80 -14.97 8.22
C ASP A 63 16.52 -14.12 7.17
N THR A 64 16.67 -14.66 5.97
CA THR A 64 17.14 -13.91 4.80
C THR A 64 15.96 -13.20 4.14
N VAL A 65 16.07 -11.89 4.00
CA VAL A 65 15.12 -11.01 3.31
C VAL A 65 15.76 -10.54 2.00
N ILE A 66 15.00 -10.63 0.91
CA ILE A 66 15.39 -10.02 -0.36
C ILE A 66 15.06 -8.54 -0.29
N MET A 67 16.08 -7.71 -0.43
CA MET A 67 15.92 -6.29 -0.71
C MET A 67 15.97 -6.10 -2.22
N GLN A 68 14.98 -5.43 -2.79
CA GLN A 68 14.92 -5.08 -4.21
C GLN A 68 15.14 -3.57 -4.35
N GLN A 69 15.82 -3.16 -5.42
CA GLN A 69 15.83 -1.76 -5.82
C GLN A 69 14.52 -1.42 -6.55
N TYR A 70 13.87 -0.40 -6.04
CA TYR A 70 12.73 0.31 -6.60
C TYR A 70 13.15 1.73 -6.99
N PHE A 71 12.21 2.49 -7.53
CA PHE A 71 12.44 3.90 -7.85
C PHE A 71 11.34 4.77 -7.23
N ILE A 72 11.71 5.63 -6.28
CA ILE A 72 10.77 6.63 -5.76
C ILE A 72 10.78 7.81 -6.72
N ALA A 73 9.63 8.10 -7.32
CA ALA A 73 9.36 9.35 -8.01
C ALA A 73 8.73 10.33 -7.01
N PHE A 74 9.39 11.46 -6.79
CA PHE A 74 8.79 12.62 -6.15
C PHE A 74 8.05 13.45 -7.20
N LEU A 75 6.76 13.65 -6.98
CA LEU A 75 5.89 14.44 -7.86
C LEU A 75 5.93 15.89 -7.34
N LYS A 76 6.79 16.72 -7.91
CA LYS A 76 7.00 18.09 -7.48
C LYS A 76 6.06 19.06 -8.17
N ARG A 77 5.85 20.22 -7.57
CA ARG A 77 5.10 21.33 -8.17
C ARG A 77 5.76 21.72 -9.50
N GLY A 78 5.01 21.59 -10.59
CA GLY A 78 5.44 22.02 -11.90
C GLY A 78 5.21 23.52 -12.14
N PRO A 79 5.83 24.09 -13.19
CA PRO A 79 5.76 25.51 -13.50
C PRO A 79 4.39 25.97 -14.05
N ASN A 80 3.56 25.07 -14.59
CA ASN A 80 2.33 25.41 -15.30
C ASN A 80 1.09 25.05 -14.46
N ARG A 81 0.59 26.00 -13.66
CA ARG A 81 -0.47 25.75 -12.66
C ARG A 81 -1.64 26.73 -12.67
N ASP A 82 -1.66 27.68 -13.59
CA ASP A 82 -2.62 28.78 -13.72
C ASP A 82 -3.84 28.47 -14.62
N GLN A 83 -3.99 27.22 -15.08
CA GLN A 83 -5.13 26.82 -15.90
C GLN A 83 -6.49 26.95 -15.16
N PRO A 84 -7.60 27.11 -15.93
CA PRO A 84 -8.94 27.08 -15.38
C PRO A 84 -9.23 25.81 -14.57
N LYS A 85 -10.15 25.92 -13.61
CA LYS A 85 -10.50 24.82 -12.70
C LYS A 85 -10.92 23.56 -13.47
N GLU A 86 -11.69 23.72 -14.53
CA GLU A 86 -12.20 22.62 -15.36
C GLU A 86 -11.05 21.83 -16.01
N VAL A 87 -10.00 22.54 -16.45
CA VAL A 87 -8.79 21.92 -17.01
C VAL A 87 -7.97 21.25 -15.92
N ALA A 88 -7.83 21.89 -14.76
CA ALA A 88 -7.12 21.31 -13.62
C ALA A 88 -7.78 20.01 -13.11
N ASP A 89 -9.11 19.99 -13.00
CA ASP A 89 -9.89 18.82 -12.57
C ASP A 89 -9.79 17.68 -13.60
N SER A 90 -9.83 18.01 -14.90
CA SER A 90 -9.63 17.03 -15.98
C SER A 90 -8.24 16.39 -15.92
N LEU A 91 -7.18 17.20 -15.75
CA LEU A 91 -5.82 16.71 -15.57
C LEU A 91 -5.67 15.84 -14.31
N GLN A 92 -6.35 16.20 -13.22
CA GLN A 92 -6.36 15.40 -12.00
C GLN A 92 -6.99 14.02 -12.23
N LYS A 93 -8.09 13.94 -12.97
CA LYS A 93 -8.72 12.66 -13.33
C LYS A 93 -7.76 11.79 -14.15
N LEU A 94 -7.16 12.37 -15.20
CA LEU A 94 -6.22 11.68 -16.07
C LEU A 94 -4.96 11.18 -15.33
N HIS A 95 -4.49 11.96 -14.35
CA HIS A 95 -3.40 11.57 -13.45
C HIS A 95 -3.77 10.33 -12.63
N LEU A 96 -4.95 10.32 -12.00
CA LEU A 96 -5.42 9.16 -11.24
C LEU A 96 -5.59 7.92 -12.12
N GLU A 97 -6.11 8.07 -13.34
CA GLU A 97 -6.20 6.98 -14.33
C GLU A 97 -4.82 6.45 -14.73
N HIS A 98 -3.83 7.34 -14.91
CA HIS A 98 -2.45 6.94 -15.17
C HIS A 98 -1.88 6.11 -14.01
N LEU A 99 -1.98 6.60 -12.77
CA LEU A 99 -1.48 5.92 -11.57
C LEU A 99 -2.15 4.56 -11.37
N GLY A 100 -3.48 4.48 -11.51
CA GLY A 100 -4.22 3.21 -11.43
C GLY A 100 -3.71 2.20 -12.45
N ARG A 101 -3.50 2.62 -13.70
CA ARG A 101 -2.94 1.76 -14.73
C ARG A 101 -1.49 1.32 -14.43
N MET A 102 -0.65 2.17 -13.85
CA MET A 102 0.71 1.76 -13.45
C MET A 102 0.68 0.69 -12.37
N TYR A 103 -0.28 0.79 -11.45
CA TYR A 103 -0.53 -0.24 -10.44
C TYR A 103 -1.03 -1.54 -11.07
N ASP A 104 -2.07 -1.49 -11.89
CA ASP A 104 -2.68 -2.67 -12.52
C ASP A 104 -1.70 -3.45 -13.41
N LEU A 105 -0.76 -2.74 -14.05
CA LEU A 105 0.29 -3.34 -14.89
C LEU A 105 1.51 -3.82 -14.08
N GLY A 106 1.54 -3.61 -12.77
CA GLY A 106 2.66 -3.98 -11.89
C GLY A 106 3.90 -3.10 -12.02
N TYR A 107 3.78 -1.93 -12.66
CA TYR A 107 4.89 -0.98 -12.81
C TYR A 107 5.08 -0.08 -11.59
N ALA A 108 4.06 0.09 -10.74
CA ALA A 108 4.15 0.86 -9.52
C ALA A 108 3.39 0.16 -8.38
N ASP A 109 3.96 0.16 -7.18
CA ASP A 109 3.39 -0.56 -6.03
C ASP A 109 2.57 0.37 -5.12
N ILE A 110 3.02 1.61 -4.91
CA ILE A 110 2.41 2.58 -4.00
C ILE A 110 2.44 3.97 -4.62
N SER A 111 1.29 4.66 -4.63
CA SER A 111 1.20 6.08 -5.01
C SER A 111 0.30 6.83 -4.04
N GLY A 112 0.68 8.07 -3.70
CA GLY A 112 -0.14 8.89 -2.82
C GLY A 112 0.33 10.34 -2.70
N PRO A 113 -0.59 11.27 -2.39
CA PRO A 113 -0.23 12.66 -2.14
C PRO A 113 0.39 12.83 -0.75
N PHE A 114 1.21 13.88 -0.59
CA PHE A 114 1.55 14.38 0.74
C PHE A 114 0.35 15.15 1.32
N GLY A 115 0.21 15.10 2.65
CA GLY A 115 -0.90 15.75 3.37
C GLY A 115 -0.73 17.25 3.61
N ASP A 116 0.42 17.81 3.21
CA ASP A 116 0.73 19.24 3.34
C ASP A 116 0.68 19.96 1.98
N ASP A 117 0.88 21.28 2.00
CA ASP A 117 0.97 22.10 0.78
C ASP A 117 2.41 22.36 0.32
N GLY A 118 3.31 21.39 0.55
CA GLY A 118 4.72 21.49 0.17
C GLY A 118 4.99 21.56 -1.33
N ASP A 119 6.28 21.72 -1.67
CA ASP A 119 6.76 21.65 -3.06
C ASP A 119 6.54 20.25 -3.65
N ILE A 120 6.76 19.21 -2.83
CA ILE A 120 6.51 17.83 -3.19
C ILE A 120 5.04 17.53 -2.95
N ARG A 121 4.32 17.15 -4.01
CA ARG A 121 2.86 16.93 -4.01
C ARG A 121 2.49 15.49 -3.68
N GLY A 122 3.39 14.56 -3.92
CA GLY A 122 3.20 13.14 -3.63
C GLY A 122 4.40 12.31 -4.02
N ILE A 123 4.24 11.00 -3.86
CA ILE A 123 5.21 10.00 -4.31
C ILE A 123 4.52 8.90 -5.12
N THR A 124 5.30 8.29 -6.02
CA THR A 124 5.00 6.99 -6.62
C THR A 124 6.23 6.11 -6.51
N ILE A 125 6.07 4.89 -6.03
CA ILE A 125 7.12 3.87 -5.95
C ILE A 125 6.99 2.97 -7.18
N TYR A 126 7.88 3.15 -8.15
CA TYR A 126 7.96 2.32 -9.34
C TYR A 126 8.71 1.02 -9.06
N ASN A 127 8.13 -0.09 -9.51
CA ASN A 127 8.65 -1.45 -9.47
C ASN A 127 9.08 -1.87 -10.89
N THR A 128 10.12 -1.23 -11.39
CA THR A 128 10.68 -1.47 -12.72
C THR A 128 12.14 -1.91 -12.63
N PRO A 129 12.65 -2.69 -13.61
CA PRO A 129 14.06 -3.13 -13.62
C PRO A 129 15.09 -2.00 -13.67
N THR A 130 14.76 -0.84 -14.26
CA THR A 130 15.71 0.26 -14.46
C THR A 130 15.13 1.63 -14.16
N GLN A 131 16.00 2.58 -13.79
CA GLN A 131 15.61 3.97 -13.57
C GLN A 131 15.04 4.61 -14.82
N HIS A 132 15.58 4.29 -16.00
CA HIS A 132 15.10 4.83 -17.28
C HIS A 132 13.65 4.44 -17.56
N MET A 133 13.26 3.22 -17.19
CA MET A 133 11.87 2.77 -17.33
C MET A 133 10.95 3.51 -16.36
N ALA A 134 11.32 3.62 -15.08
CA ALA A 134 10.57 4.42 -14.11
C ALA A 134 10.40 5.88 -14.57
N ASP A 135 11.47 6.50 -15.05
CA ASP A 135 11.47 7.86 -15.58
C ASP A 135 10.54 8.01 -16.78
N SER A 136 10.64 7.09 -17.75
CA SER A 136 9.78 7.10 -18.93
C SER A 136 8.31 6.98 -18.55
N LEU A 137 7.96 6.06 -17.64
CA LEU A 137 6.59 5.86 -17.19
C LEU A 137 6.05 7.07 -16.42
N ALA A 138 6.82 7.62 -15.49
CA ALA A 138 6.44 8.82 -14.74
C ALA A 138 6.20 10.03 -15.65
N ASN A 139 7.03 10.21 -16.69
CA ASN A 139 6.85 11.29 -17.67
C ASN A 139 5.73 11.02 -18.70
N LEU A 140 5.13 9.83 -18.73
CA LEU A 140 3.95 9.57 -19.56
C LEU A 140 2.65 10.14 -18.96
N ASP A 141 2.66 10.49 -17.67
CA ASP A 141 1.54 11.08 -16.95
C ASP A 141 1.05 12.39 -17.59
N PRO A 142 -0.25 12.51 -17.92
CA PRO A 142 -0.83 13.74 -18.48
C PRO A 142 -0.59 15.00 -17.63
N MET A 143 -0.53 14.88 -16.30
CA MET A 143 -0.27 16.01 -15.41
C MET A 143 1.19 16.47 -15.47
N VAL A 144 2.13 15.53 -15.68
CA VAL A 144 3.55 15.85 -15.92
C VAL A 144 3.74 16.45 -17.30
N LYS A 145 3.13 15.86 -18.35
CA LYS A 145 3.17 16.40 -19.72
C LYS A 145 2.60 17.82 -19.83
N ALA A 146 1.57 18.13 -19.05
CA ALA A 146 1.01 19.47 -18.97
C ALA A 146 1.89 20.46 -18.19
N GLY A 147 2.94 19.98 -17.51
CA GLY A 147 3.82 20.80 -16.67
C GLY A 147 3.20 21.22 -15.34
N ARG A 148 2.08 20.61 -14.90
CA ARG A 148 1.53 20.81 -13.55
C ARG A 148 2.39 20.14 -12.49
N LEU A 149 3.01 19.03 -12.86
CA LEU A 149 3.96 18.29 -12.06
C LEU A 149 5.31 18.21 -12.78
N SER A 150 6.37 18.11 -11.99
CA SER A 150 7.71 17.73 -12.42
C SER A 150 8.15 16.50 -11.63
N ILE A 151 9.03 15.70 -12.22
CA ILE A 151 9.46 14.43 -11.65
C ILE A 151 10.91 14.51 -11.19
N GLU A 152 11.17 14.00 -9.99
CA GLU A 152 12.51 13.75 -9.46
C GLU A 152 12.56 12.29 -8.99
N ILE A 153 13.45 11.49 -9.57
CA ILE A 153 13.51 10.04 -9.29
C ILE A 153 14.80 9.67 -8.58
N HIS A 154 14.67 8.81 -7.57
CA HIS A 154 15.80 8.21 -6.85
C HIS A 154 15.68 6.69 -6.78
N PRO A 155 16.79 5.95 -6.96
CA PRO A 155 16.83 4.53 -6.61
C PRO A 155 16.62 4.37 -5.11
N TRP A 156 15.75 3.45 -4.72
CA TRP A 156 15.39 3.20 -3.33
C TRP A 156 15.34 1.70 -3.04
N TRP A 157 15.97 1.27 -1.96
CA TRP A 157 16.01 -0.14 -1.58
C TRP A 157 14.96 -0.44 -0.51
N ALA A 158 14.14 -1.46 -0.74
CA ALA A 158 13.16 -1.93 0.21
C ALA A 158 13.04 -3.46 0.17
N ALA A 159 12.59 -4.04 1.28
CA ALA A 159 12.32 -5.46 1.35
C ALA A 159 11.17 -5.84 0.39
N LYS A 160 11.37 -6.89 -0.40
CA LYS A 160 10.39 -7.35 -1.37
C LYS A 160 9.11 -7.78 -0.67
N GLY A 161 7.98 -7.18 -1.08
CA GLY A 161 6.65 -7.55 -0.59
C GLY A 161 6.28 -7.00 0.80
N PHE A 162 7.06 -6.10 1.38
CA PHE A 162 6.73 -5.52 2.69
C PHE A 162 5.54 -4.56 2.60
N PRO A 163 4.49 -4.74 3.45
CA PRO A 163 3.37 -3.82 3.53
C PRO A 163 3.65 -2.66 4.51
N LEU A 164 2.87 -1.59 4.38
CA LEU A 164 2.70 -0.63 5.47
C LEU A 164 1.94 -1.31 6.62
N ARG A 165 2.27 -0.95 7.87
CA ARG A 165 1.69 -1.56 9.08
C ARG A 165 0.65 -0.65 9.72
#